data_AF-A0A353N009-F1
#
_entry.id   AF-A0A353N009-F1
#
_cell.length_a   1.000
_cell.length_b   1.000
_cell.length_c   1.000
_cell.angle_alpha   90.00
_cell.angle_beta   90.00
_cell.angle_gamma   90.00
#
_symmetry.space_group_name_H-M   'P 1'
#
loop_
_entity.id
_entity.type
_entity.pdbx_description
1 polymer ?
#
loop_
_entity_poly.entity_id
_entity_poly.type
_entity_poly.pdbx_seq_one_letter_code
_entity_poly.pdbx_strand_id
1 'polypeptide(L)'
;MAMRPEFSDRAFKALRIICQASEPMGAGSLARSMTERGDPVSMATAGRILGVLDREGYLEKRSNRGRILSAKGREHLERLEALGKGETLARALLEELKMYSPGDLLDILVTRRAIERETARLAAMRATTEDLEQIKAFAEILD
;
A
#
# COMPACT_ATOMS: atom_id res chain seq x y z
N MET A 1 16.46 -11.16 10.34
CA MET A 1 17.23 -9.89 10.41
C MET A 1 16.28 -8.78 10.02
N ALA A 2 15.83 -7.97 10.98
CA ALA A 2 14.81 -6.94 10.73
C ALA A 2 15.33 -5.88 9.74
N MET A 3 14.51 -5.55 8.75
CA MET A 3 14.85 -4.60 7.69
C MET A 3 14.86 -3.18 8.26
N ARG A 4 15.90 -2.37 7.97
CA ARG A 4 15.94 -0.96 8.40
C ARG A 4 14.75 -0.19 7.80
N PRO A 5 14.08 0.72 8.54
CA PRO A 5 12.86 1.38 8.08
C PRO A 5 13.02 2.13 6.75
N GLU A 6 14.13 2.85 6.53
CA GLU A 6 14.44 3.49 5.23
C GLU A 6 14.60 2.49 4.07
N PHE A 7 15.07 1.28 4.38
CA PHE A 7 15.19 0.21 3.40
C PHE A 7 13.82 -0.42 3.10
N SER A 8 12.88 -0.37 4.06
CA SER A 8 11.47 -0.75 3.87
C SER A 8 10.77 0.15 2.85
N ASP A 9 10.92 1.46 2.98
CA ASP A 9 10.35 2.41 2.03
C ASP A 9 10.92 2.23 0.61
N ARG A 10 12.26 2.10 0.49
CA ARG A 10 12.90 1.86 -0.81
C ARG A 10 12.52 0.51 -1.43
N ALA A 11 12.33 -0.53 -0.63
CA ALA A 11 11.87 -1.83 -1.11
C ALA A 11 10.44 -1.75 -1.64
N PHE A 12 9.53 -1.05 -0.94
CA PHE A 12 8.16 -0.81 -1.40
C PHE A 12 8.15 -0.01 -2.71
N LYS A 13 8.91 1.08 -2.80
CA LYS A 13 9.07 1.86 -4.04
C LYS A 13 9.59 0.98 -5.18
N ALA A 14 10.52 0.06 -4.91
CA ALA A 14 11.03 -0.87 -5.92
C ALA A 14 9.96 -1.84 -6.42
N LEU A 15 9.17 -2.43 -5.52
CA LEU A 15 8.04 -3.29 -5.92
C LEU A 15 7.06 -2.55 -6.85
N ARG A 16 6.72 -1.31 -6.51
CA ARG A 16 5.83 -0.47 -7.32
C ARG A 16 6.43 -0.15 -8.70
N ILE A 17 7.71 0.19 -8.77
CA ILE A 17 8.41 0.43 -10.04
C ILE A 17 8.41 -0.84 -10.90
N ILE A 18 8.73 -2.00 -10.31
CA ILE A 18 8.78 -3.28 -11.03
C ILE A 18 7.38 -3.68 -11.52
N CYS A 19 6.33 -3.39 -10.75
CA CYS A 19 4.95 -3.61 -11.16
C CYS A 19 4.55 -2.80 -12.40
N GLN A 20 5.01 -1.54 -12.47
CA GLN A 20 4.67 -0.60 -13.54
C GLN A 20 5.56 -0.73 -14.79
N ALA A 21 6.66 -1.48 -14.70
CA ALA A 21 7.60 -1.64 -15.79
C ALA A 21 7.01 -2.57 -16.87
N SER A 22 7.13 -2.16 -18.13
CA SER A 22 6.76 -2.98 -19.30
C SER A 22 7.76 -4.11 -19.57
N GLU A 23 8.98 -4.00 -19.06
CA GLU A 23 10.06 -4.97 -19.25
C GLU A 23 10.62 -5.48 -17.91
N PRO A 24 11.16 -6.71 -17.86
CA PRO A 24 11.82 -7.23 -16.67
C PRO A 24 12.95 -6.32 -16.18
N MET A 25 13.02 -6.11 -14.87
CA MET A 25 13.92 -5.15 -14.26
C MET A 25 15.19 -5.79 -13.71
N GLY A 26 16.33 -5.18 -14.02
CA GLY A 26 17.64 -5.47 -13.42
C GLY A 26 18.10 -4.36 -12.48
N ALA A 27 19.25 -4.54 -11.84
CA ALA A 27 19.79 -3.55 -10.90
C ALA A 27 20.06 -2.19 -11.57
N GLY A 28 20.56 -2.20 -12.81
CA GLY A 28 20.82 -0.99 -13.58
C GLY A 28 19.54 -0.23 -13.97
N SER A 29 18.53 -0.93 -14.49
CA SER A 29 17.26 -0.29 -14.86
C SER A 29 16.50 0.21 -13.62
N LEU A 30 16.49 -0.57 -12.52
CA LEU A 30 15.89 -0.13 -11.27
C LEU A 30 16.56 1.12 -10.69
N ALA A 31 17.90 1.19 -10.69
CA ALA A 31 18.62 2.35 -10.21
C ALA A 31 18.29 3.63 -11.02
N ARG A 32 18.18 3.50 -12.35
CA ARG A 32 17.75 4.61 -13.22
C ARG A 32 16.32 5.05 -12.89
N SER A 33 15.36 4.12 -12.85
CA SER A 33 13.96 4.47 -12.56
C SER A 33 13.75 5.05 -11.16
N MET A 34 14.52 4.60 -10.17
CA MET A 34 14.55 5.18 -8.83
C MET A 34 15.05 6.63 -8.85
N THR A 35 16.12 6.89 -9.62
CA THR A 35 16.70 8.23 -9.78
C THR A 35 15.73 9.18 -10.48
N GLU A 36 15.08 8.74 -11.57
CA GLU A 36 14.05 9.49 -12.30
C GLU A 36 12.85 9.89 -11.42
N ARG A 37 12.58 9.10 -10.37
CA ARG A 37 11.48 9.33 -9.42
C ARG A 37 11.92 10.10 -8.16
N GLY A 38 13.13 10.66 -8.15
CA GLY A 38 13.63 11.50 -7.06
C GLY A 38 14.23 10.73 -5.87
N ASP A 39 14.42 9.42 -5.99
CA ASP A 39 15.00 8.55 -4.95
C ASP A 39 16.32 7.90 -5.44
N PRO A 40 17.39 8.68 -5.69
CA PRO A 40 18.61 8.16 -6.29
C PRO A 40 19.26 7.05 -5.45
N VAL A 41 19.61 5.95 -6.11
CA VAL A 41 20.34 4.82 -5.51
C VAL A 41 21.44 4.33 -6.45
N SER A 42 22.55 3.86 -5.89
CA SER A 42 23.60 3.20 -6.68
C SER A 42 23.12 1.85 -7.22
N MET A 43 23.70 1.38 -8.33
CA MET A 43 23.40 0.05 -8.89
C MET A 43 23.62 -1.07 -7.87
N ALA A 44 24.66 -0.98 -7.03
CA ALA A 44 24.90 -1.95 -5.96
C ALA A 44 23.78 -1.94 -4.91
N THR A 45 23.20 -0.78 -4.62
CA THR A 45 22.05 -0.67 -3.71
C THR A 45 20.78 -1.23 -4.34
N ALA A 46 20.49 -0.88 -5.60
CA ALA A 46 19.38 -1.47 -6.35
C ALA A 46 19.50 -3.00 -6.44
N GLY A 47 20.70 -3.53 -6.67
CA GLY A 47 20.98 -4.97 -6.66
C GLY A 47 20.71 -5.63 -5.31
N ARG A 48 21.09 -4.98 -4.20
CA ARG A 48 20.78 -5.46 -2.84
C ARG A 48 19.27 -5.45 -2.56
N ILE A 49 18.54 -4.43 -3.03
CA ILE A 49 17.08 -4.37 -2.91
C ILE A 49 16.46 -5.55 -3.67
N LEU A 50 16.83 -5.76 -4.94
CA LEU A 50 16.36 -6.90 -5.73
C LEU A 50 16.70 -8.23 -5.05
N GLY A 51 17.90 -8.38 -4.48
CA GLY A 51 18.30 -9.60 -3.78
C GLY A 51 17.52 -9.85 -2.48
N VAL A 52 17.06 -8.80 -1.79
CA VAL A 52 16.15 -8.96 -0.65
C VAL A 52 14.77 -9.40 -1.14
N LEU A 53 14.20 -8.70 -2.12
CA LEU A 53 12.88 -9.03 -2.67
C LEU A 53 12.82 -10.43 -3.31
N ASP A 54 13.91 -10.86 -3.97
CA ASP A 54 14.09 -12.23 -4.49
C ASP A 54 14.05 -13.24 -3.33
N ARG A 55 14.80 -13.01 -2.24
CA ARG A 55 14.84 -13.91 -1.07
C ARG A 55 13.49 -14.03 -0.36
N GLU A 56 12.72 -12.95 -0.33
CA GLU A 56 11.36 -12.95 0.24
C GLU A 56 10.31 -13.58 -0.71
N GLY A 57 10.70 -13.92 -1.95
CA GLY A 57 9.83 -14.54 -2.95
C GLY A 57 8.87 -13.57 -3.64
N TYR A 58 9.10 -12.26 -3.54
CA TYR A 58 8.26 -11.23 -4.18
C TYR A 58 8.56 -11.04 -5.66
N LEU A 59 9.69 -11.55 -6.13
CA LEU A 59 10.13 -11.44 -7.52
C LEU A 59 10.32 -12.81 -8.15
N GLU A 60 10.12 -12.88 -9.46
CA GLU A 60 10.47 -14.04 -10.28
C GLU A 60 11.39 -13.62 -11.43
N LYS A 61 12.41 -14.44 -11.72
CA LYS A 61 13.31 -14.20 -12.85
C LYS A 61 12.61 -14.52 -14.17
N ARG A 62 12.72 -13.60 -15.13
CA ARG A 62 12.34 -13.83 -16.53
C ARG A 62 13.57 -14.04 -17.37
N SER A 63 14.07 -15.27 -17.36
CA SER A 63 15.29 -15.68 -18.08
C SER A 63 16.45 -14.72 -17.74
N ASN A 64 17.24 -14.32 -18.74
CA ASN A 64 18.36 -13.37 -18.57
C ASN A 64 17.94 -11.89 -18.69
N ARG A 65 16.63 -11.59 -18.78
CA ARG A 65 16.14 -10.22 -19.01
C ARG A 65 15.94 -9.41 -17.74
N GLY A 66 15.84 -10.06 -16.58
CA GLY A 66 15.63 -9.40 -15.29
C GLY A 66 14.57 -10.09 -14.44
N ARG A 67 13.86 -9.30 -13.64
CA ARG A 67 12.84 -9.76 -12.69
C ARG A 67 11.51 -9.06 -12.93
N ILE A 68 10.42 -9.78 -12.69
CA ILE A 68 9.07 -9.22 -12.58
C ILE A 68 8.49 -9.58 -11.21
N LEU A 69 7.35 -8.99 -10.85
CA LEU A 69 6.64 -9.42 -9.64
C LEU A 69 6.16 -10.87 -9.77
N SER A 70 6.38 -11.65 -8.72
CA SER A 70 5.67 -12.92 -8.54
C SER A 70 4.20 -12.66 -8.16
N ALA A 71 3.37 -13.71 -8.11
CA ALA A 71 2.00 -13.59 -7.60
C ALA A 71 2.00 -13.07 -6.14
N LYS A 72 2.85 -13.66 -5.28
CA LYS A 72 3.06 -13.21 -3.89
C LYS A 72 3.51 -11.75 -3.81
N GLY A 73 4.36 -11.31 -4.75
CA GLY A 73 4.82 -9.92 -4.83
C GLY A 73 3.71 -8.94 -5.17
N ARG A 74 2.79 -9.31 -6.07
CA ARG A 74 1.61 -8.49 -6.42
C ARG A 74 0.67 -8.32 -5.22
N GLU A 75 0.28 -9.42 -4.60
CA GLU A 75 -0.55 -9.41 -3.40
C GLU A 75 0.10 -8.61 -2.26
N HIS A 76 1.41 -8.77 -2.08
CA HIS A 76 2.15 -7.99 -1.08
C HIS A 76 2.16 -6.49 -1.38
N LEU A 77 2.33 -6.10 -2.64
CA LEU A 77 2.28 -4.70 -3.06
C LEU A 77 0.87 -4.11 -2.85
N GLU A 78 -0.18 -4.83 -3.23
CA GLU A 78 -1.58 -4.39 -3.07
C GLU A 78 -1.91 -4.12 -1.60
N ARG A 79 -1.52 -5.01 -0.68
CA ARG A 79 -1.71 -4.81 0.76
C ARG A 79 -0.97 -3.58 1.29
N LEU A 80 0.29 -3.37 0.85
CA LEU A 80 1.07 -2.21 1.26
C LEU A 80 0.47 -0.90 0.73
N GLU A 81 -0.05 -0.90 -0.50
CA GLU A 81 -0.76 0.24 -1.07
C GLU A 81 -2.08 0.53 -0.34
N ALA A 82 -2.81 -0.51 0.07
CA ALA A 82 -4.02 -0.38 0.86
C ALA A 82 -3.74 0.23 2.24
N LEU A 83 -2.71 -0.25 2.93
CA LEU A 83 -2.27 0.29 4.22
C LEU A 83 -1.88 1.77 4.11
N GLY A 84 -1.07 2.12 3.09
CA GLY A 84 -0.66 3.51 2.84
C GLY A 84 -1.83 4.44 2.50
N LYS A 85 -2.87 3.95 1.80
CA LYS A 85 -4.12 4.70 1.58
C LYS A 85 -4.83 4.97 2.91
N GLY A 86 -4.91 3.97 3.79
CA GLY A 86 -5.49 4.11 5.12
C GLY A 86 -4.79 5.17 5.97
N GLU A 87 -3.45 5.15 6.02
CA GLU A 87 -2.66 6.16 6.71
C GLU A 87 -2.86 7.57 6.12
N THR A 88 -2.92 7.68 4.79
CA THR A 88 -3.15 8.96 4.11
C THR A 88 -4.53 9.53 4.44
N LEU A 89 -5.57 8.68 4.43
CA LEU A 89 -6.94 9.05 4.82
C LEU A 89 -7.02 9.46 6.28
N ALA A 90 -6.41 8.69 7.19
CA ALA A 90 -6.37 9.03 8.60
C ALA A 90 -5.66 10.36 8.85
N ARG A 91 -4.56 10.62 8.14
CA ARG A 91 -3.84 11.90 8.23
C ARG A 91 -4.66 13.06 7.68
N ALA A 92 -5.29 12.90 6.52
CA ALA A 92 -6.17 13.92 5.95
C ALA A 92 -7.34 14.24 6.88
N LEU A 93 -7.94 13.21 7.48
CA LEU A 93 -8.97 13.38 8.52
C LEU A 93 -8.42 14.16 9.70
N LEU A 94 -7.28 13.78 10.27
CA LEU A 94 -6.70 14.50 11.41
C LEU A 94 -6.38 15.96 11.09
N GLU A 95 -5.87 16.27 9.90
CA GLU A 95 -5.64 17.66 9.49
C GLU A 95 -6.95 18.45 9.37
N GLU A 96 -8.01 17.86 8.82
CA GLU A 96 -9.34 18.47 8.79
C GLU A 96 -9.88 18.70 10.21
N LEU A 97 -9.74 17.70 11.09
CA LEU A 97 -10.21 17.78 12.48
C LEU A 97 -9.47 18.83 13.30
N LYS A 98 -8.23 19.21 12.96
CA LYS A 98 -7.50 20.30 13.63
C LYS A 98 -8.16 21.67 13.46
N MET A 99 -9.01 21.84 12.45
CA MET A 99 -9.77 23.08 12.23
C MET A 99 -10.96 23.22 13.19
N TYR A 100 -11.31 22.16 13.91
CA TYR A 100 -12.47 22.08 14.79
C TYR A 100 -12.06 22.18 16.26
N SER A 101 -12.87 22.85 17.06
CA SER A 101 -12.70 22.84 18.51
C SER A 101 -13.09 21.45 19.07
N PRO A 102 -12.67 21.11 20.30
CA PRO A 102 -13.12 19.89 20.97
C PRO A 102 -14.65 19.75 21.05
N GLY A 103 -15.38 20.87 21.13
CA GLY A 103 -16.85 20.89 21.12
C GLY A 103 -17.42 20.47 19.77
N ASP A 104 -16.89 21.02 18.69
CA ASP A 104 -17.34 20.68 17.32
C ASP A 104 -17.07 19.19 17.00
N LEU A 105 -15.93 18.65 17.48
CA LEU A 105 -15.62 17.22 17.37
C LEU A 105 -16.63 16.35 18.14
N LEU A 106 -17.03 16.80 19.34
CA LEU A 106 -18.05 16.11 20.14
C LEU A 106 -19.39 16.08 19.40
N ASP A 107 -19.79 17.19 18.79
CA ASP A 107 -21.04 17.30 18.04
C ASP A 107 -21.06 16.38 16.80
N ILE A 108 -19.94 16.29 16.08
CA ILE A 108 -19.76 15.34 14.97
C ILE A 108 -19.93 13.90 15.47
N LEU A 109 -19.28 13.52 16.57
CA LEU A 109 -19.35 12.16 17.11
C LEU A 109 -20.75 11.81 17.65
N VAL A 110 -21.43 12.75 18.29
CA VAL A 110 -22.82 12.58 18.75
C VAL A 110 -23.75 12.36 17.56
N THR A 111 -23.57 13.14 16.49
CA THR A 111 -24.34 13.02 15.24
C THR A 111 -24.11 11.66 14.59
N ARG A 112 -22.84 11.23 14.46
CA ARG A 112 -22.47 9.91 13.93
C ARG A 112 -23.10 8.78 14.75
N ARG A 113 -23.02 8.85 16.08
CA ARG A 113 -23.63 7.85 16.98
C ARG A 113 -25.15 7.74 16.81
N ALA A 114 -25.82 8.83 16.44
CA ALA A 114 -27.27 8.81 16.19
C ALA A 114 -27.62 8.06 14.90
N ILE A 115 -26.81 8.20 13.84
CA ILE A 115 -27.14 7.69 12.49
C ILE A 115 -26.47 6.35 12.14
N GLU A 116 -25.22 6.12 12.57
CA GLU A 116 -24.39 5.03 12.04
C GLU A 116 -24.96 3.64 12.30
N ARG A 117 -25.61 3.44 13.47
CA ARG A 117 -26.23 2.16 13.81
C ARG A 117 -27.34 1.79 12.82
N GLU A 118 -28.20 2.74 12.48
CA GLU A 118 -29.31 2.51 11.57
C GLU A 118 -28.80 2.39 10.13
N THR A 119 -27.81 3.21 9.76
CA THR A 119 -27.12 3.07 8.47
C THR A 119 -26.51 1.68 8.30
N ALA A 120 -25.79 1.18 9.31
CA ALA A 120 -25.20 -0.16 9.28
C ALA A 120 -26.26 -1.27 9.19
N ARG A 121 -27.36 -1.15 9.95
CA ARG A 121 -28.50 -2.08 9.88
C ARG A 121 -29.11 -2.13 8.49
N LEU A 122 -29.41 -0.97 7.90
CA LEU A 122 -30.01 -0.86 6.57
C LEU A 122 -29.05 -1.35 5.48
N ALA A 123 -27.76 -1.04 5.58
CA ALA A 123 -26.74 -1.54 4.68
C ALA A 123 -26.68 -3.06 4.74
N ALA A 124 -26.63 -3.66 5.94
CA ALA A 124 -26.61 -5.12 6.11
C ALA A 124 -27.89 -5.79 5.55
N MET A 125 -29.06 -5.19 5.76
CA MET A 125 -30.33 -5.73 5.25
C MET A 125 -30.48 -5.65 3.73
N ARG A 126 -29.79 -4.69 3.08
CA ARG A 126 -29.90 -4.42 1.64
C ARG A 126 -28.67 -4.86 0.85
N ALA A 127 -27.65 -5.37 1.53
CA ALA A 127 -26.37 -5.72 0.94
C ALA A 127 -26.56 -6.74 -0.19
N THR A 128 -25.97 -6.44 -1.34
CA THR A 128 -25.80 -7.37 -2.45
C THR A 128 -24.56 -8.23 -2.23
N THR A 129 -24.41 -9.28 -3.04
CA THR A 129 -23.19 -10.11 -3.01
C THR A 129 -21.94 -9.30 -3.31
N GLU A 130 -22.02 -8.34 -4.24
CA GLU A 130 -20.91 -7.44 -4.58
C GLU A 130 -20.54 -6.53 -3.39
N ASP A 131 -21.53 -5.98 -2.68
CA ASP A 131 -21.28 -5.19 -1.47
C ASP A 131 -20.54 -6.01 -0.40
N LEU A 132 -20.95 -7.27 -0.21
CA LEU A 132 -20.32 -8.17 0.76
C LEU A 132 -18.88 -8.54 0.37
N GLU A 133 -18.60 -8.71 -0.92
CA GLU A 133 -17.23 -8.96 -1.41
C GLU A 133 -16.34 -7.73 -1.20
N GLN A 134 -16.83 -6.53 -1.49
CA GLN A 134 -16.08 -5.30 -1.23
C GLN A 134 -15.81 -5.10 0.26
N ILE A 135 -16.81 -5.32 1.12
CA ILE A 135 -16.65 -5.20 2.58
C ILE A 135 -15.61 -6.20 3.10
N LYS A 136 -15.61 -7.45 2.60
CA LYS A 136 -14.59 -8.45 2.97
C LYS A 136 -13.19 -8.02 2.55
N ALA A 137 -13.04 -7.51 1.33
CA ALA A 137 -11.75 -7.01 0.86
C ALA A 137 -11.21 -5.88 1.76
N PHE A 138 -12.07 -4.99 2.25
CA PHE A 138 -11.68 -3.97 3.23
C PHE A 138 -11.37 -4.54 4.62
N ALA A 139 -12.13 -5.53 5.09
CA ALA A 139 -11.88 -6.18 6.38
C ALA A 139 -10.54 -6.94 6.40
N GLU A 140 -10.21 -7.64 5.31
CA GLU A 140 -8.94 -8.36 5.15
C GLU A 140 -7.71 -7.43 5.09
N ILE A 141 -7.90 -6.14 4.82
CA ILE A 141 -6.84 -5.12 4.88
C ILE A 141 -6.56 -4.66 6.32
N LEU A 142 -7.52 -4.82 7.24
CA LEU A 142 -7.46 -4.32 8.62
C LEU A 142 -7.01 -5.38 9.64
N ASP A 143 -7.02 -6.67 9.29
CA ASP A 143 -6.47 -7.80 10.07
C ASP A 143 -5.00 -8.09 9.75
#